data_AF-A0A9D8KZ75-F1
#
_entry.id   AF-A0A9D8KZ75-F1
#
_cell.length_a   1.000
_cell.length_b   1.000
_cell.length_c   1.000
_cell.angle_alpha   90.00
_cell.angle_beta   90.00
_cell.angle_gamma   90.00
#
_symmetry.space_group_name_H-M   'P 1'
#
loop_
_entity.id
_entity.type
_entity.pdbx_description
1 polymer ?
#
loop_
_entity_poly.entity_id
_entity_poly.type
_entity_poly.pdbx_seq_one_letter_code
_entity_poly.pdbx_strand_id
1 'polypeptide(L)'
;GRRAIIREHVRGVLGADGILILPTMPGAALMVDAPETEFERFRARAISMLCVAGLAGLPQVSLPLAAVHGAPLGLSLIGPAGRDRALLAVARGVMKG
;
A
#
# COMPACT_ATOMS: atom_id res chain seq x y z
N GLY A 1 19.65 4.15 -12.90
CA GLY A 1 18.45 3.66 -13.62
C GLY A 1 17.17 4.02 -12.88
N ARG A 2 16.01 4.02 -13.54
CA ARG A 2 14.74 4.56 -13.01
C ARG A 2 14.33 4.01 -11.63
N ARG A 3 14.54 2.71 -11.38
CA ARG A 3 14.28 2.08 -10.08
C ARG A 3 15.10 2.68 -8.92
N ALA A 4 16.35 3.08 -9.17
CA ALA A 4 17.20 3.67 -8.14
C ALA A 4 16.71 5.04 -7.71
N ILE A 5 16.23 5.86 -8.66
CA ILE A 5 15.64 7.19 -8.39
C ILE A 5 14.38 7.05 -7.52
N ILE A 6 13.48 6.12 -7.88
CA ILE A 6 12.26 5.85 -7.10
C ILE A 6 12.63 5.39 -5.68
N ARG A 7 13.58 4.47 -5.56
CA ARG A 7 14.04 3.96 -4.27
C ARG A 7 14.58 5.07 -3.38
N GLU A 8 15.45 5.91 -3.93
CA GLU A 8 16.05 7.01 -3.18
C GLU A 8 14.97 8.00 -2.71
N HIS A 9 14.08 8.40 -3.62
CA HIS A 9 13.00 9.33 -3.29
C HIS A 9 12.08 8.79 -2.19
N VAL A 10 11.55 7.57 -2.35
CA VAL A 10 10.61 6.99 -1.38
C VAL A 10 11.28 6.76 -0.02
N ARG A 11 12.54 6.30 -0.01
CA ARG A 11 13.30 6.15 1.24
C ARG A 11 13.58 7.49 1.90
N GLY A 12 13.91 8.52 1.14
CA GLY A 12 14.10 9.88 1.66
C GLY A 12 12.84 10.44 2.30
N VAL A 13 11.66 10.18 1.73
CA VAL A 13 10.36 10.59 2.31
C VAL A 13 10.08 9.89 3.64
N LEU A 14 10.39 8.58 3.75
CA LEU A 14 10.17 7.81 4.99
C LEU A 14 11.20 8.12 6.09
N GLY A 15 12.43 8.47 5.72
CA GLY A 15 13.50 8.63 6.69
C GLY A 15 13.80 7.33 7.45
N ALA A 16 14.21 7.47 8.71
CA ALA A 16 14.63 6.33 9.54
C ALA A 16 13.48 5.62 10.28
N ASP A 17 12.36 6.32 10.48
CA ASP A 17 11.26 5.92 11.38
C ASP A 17 9.87 6.25 10.84
N GLY A 18 9.77 7.00 9.73
CA GLY A 18 8.49 7.33 9.12
C GLY A 18 7.76 6.11 8.57
N ILE A 19 6.43 6.23 8.53
CA ILE A 19 5.53 5.23 7.95
C ILE A 19 4.67 5.94 6.91
N LEU A 20 4.66 5.39 5.70
CA LEU A 20 3.76 5.83 4.65
C LEU A 20 2.46 5.03 4.74
N ILE A 21 1.34 5.74 4.72
CA ILE A 21 -0.01 5.16 4.75
C ILE A 21 -0.70 5.49 3.44
N LEU A 22 -1.32 4.49 2.82
CA LEU A 22 -2.06 4.62 1.57
C LEU A 22 -3.13 3.54 1.47
N PRO A 23 -4.17 3.72 0.64
CA PRO A 23 -5.05 2.61 0.27
C PRO A 23 -4.24 1.45 -0.32
N THR A 24 -4.55 0.21 0.07
CA THR A 24 -3.95 -0.99 -0.56
C THR A 24 -4.44 -1.15 -1.99
N MET A 25 -5.70 -0.81 -2.23
CA MET A 25 -6.38 -0.87 -3.51
C MET A 25 -7.07 0.47 -3.79
N PRO A 26 -7.34 0.82 -5.06
CA PRO A 26 -7.91 2.11 -5.42
C PRO A 26 -9.38 2.30 -5.00
N GLY A 27 -10.05 1.23 -4.58
CA GLY A 27 -11.44 1.26 -4.10
C GLY A 27 -11.93 -0.15 -3.74
N ALA A 28 -13.26 -0.28 -3.61
CA ALA A 28 -13.92 -1.57 -3.48
C ALA A 28 -13.62 -2.49 -4.67
N ALA A 29 -13.76 -3.79 -4.46
CA ALA A 29 -13.73 -4.75 -5.56
C ALA A 29 -14.80 -4.40 -6.60
N LEU A 30 -14.44 -4.51 -7.88
CA LEU A 30 -15.39 -4.36 -8.97
C LEU A 30 -16.39 -5.53 -8.99
N MET A 31 -17.58 -5.28 -9.52
CA MET A 31 -18.53 -6.33 -9.82
C MET A 31 -17.96 -7.28 -10.88
N VAL A 32 -18.36 -8.56 -10.81
CA VAL A 32 -17.82 -9.61 -11.68
C VAL A 32 -18.16 -9.39 -13.16
N ASP A 33 -19.23 -8.63 -13.44
CA ASP A 33 -19.73 -8.28 -14.77
C ASP A 33 -19.36 -6.86 -15.19
N ALA A 34 -18.48 -6.17 -14.45
CA ALA A 34 -18.02 -4.84 -14.81
C ALA A 34 -17.30 -4.83 -16.18
N PRO A 35 -17.37 -3.74 -16.95
CA PRO A 35 -16.71 -3.65 -18.26
C PRO A 35 -15.20 -3.86 -18.17
N GLU A 36 -14.60 -4.49 -19.18
CA GLU A 36 -13.15 -4.74 -19.23
C GLU A 36 -12.32 -3.45 -19.07
N THR A 37 -12.75 -2.35 -19.70
CA THR A 37 -12.07 -1.05 -19.57
C THR A 37 -12.05 -0.54 -18.13
N GLU A 38 -13.03 -0.92 -17.31
CA GLU A 38 -13.05 -0.58 -15.88
C GLU A 38 -12.05 -1.41 -15.10
N PHE A 39 -11.96 -2.71 -15.39
CA PHE A 39 -10.91 -3.59 -14.85
C PHE A 39 -9.51 -3.09 -15.19
N GLU A 40 -9.26 -2.66 -16.44
CA GLU A 40 -7.97 -2.11 -16.86
C GLU A 40 -7.61 -0.85 -16.06
N ARG A 41 -8.53 0.12 -15.94
CA ARG A 41 -8.33 1.33 -15.14
C ARG A 41 -8.06 1.00 -13.67
N PHE A 42 -8.83 0.07 -13.11
CA PHE A 42 -8.66 -0.37 -11.73
C PHE A 42 -7.28 -1.02 -11.52
N ARG A 43 -6.89 -1.94 -12.40
CA ARG A 43 -5.58 -2.62 -12.36
C ARG A 43 -4.42 -1.64 -12.48
N ALA A 44 -4.47 -0.69 -13.42
CA ALA A 44 -3.42 0.31 -13.59
C ALA A 44 -3.21 1.15 -12.31
N ARG A 45 -4.30 1.55 -11.64
CA ARG A 45 -4.23 2.26 -10.37
C ARG A 45 -3.73 1.37 -9.23
N ALA A 46 -4.22 0.13 -9.15
CA ALA A 46 -3.80 -0.84 -8.13
C ALA A 46 -2.29 -1.13 -8.23
N ILE A 47 -1.76 -1.37 -9.42
CA ILE A 47 -0.32 -1.56 -9.65
C ILE A 47 0.48 -0.36 -9.13
N SER A 48 0.02 0.87 -9.39
CA SER A 48 0.70 2.08 -8.92
C SER A 48 0.81 2.13 -7.38
N MET A 49 -0.21 1.64 -6.66
CA MET A 49 -0.20 1.56 -5.18
C MET A 49 0.67 0.40 -4.68
N LEU A 50 0.56 -0.78 -5.30
CA LEU A 50 1.23 -2.00 -4.88
C LEU A 50 2.74 -1.98 -5.16
N CYS A 51 3.19 -1.26 -6.20
CA CYS A 51 4.59 -1.25 -6.60
C CYS A 51 5.48 -0.34 -5.75
N VAL A 52 4.95 0.58 -4.94
CA VAL A 52 5.74 1.57 -4.18
C VAL A 52 6.79 0.88 -3.30
N ALA A 53 6.36 -0.03 -2.43
CA ALA A 53 7.26 -0.73 -1.51
C ALA A 53 8.24 -1.66 -2.25
N GLY A 54 7.76 -2.39 -3.27
CA GLY A 54 8.59 -3.30 -4.06
C GLY A 54 9.71 -2.59 -4.82
N LEU A 55 9.41 -1.47 -5.49
CA LEU A 55 10.40 -0.68 -6.21
C LEU A 55 11.43 -0.07 -5.27
N ALA A 56 10.99 0.39 -4.09
CA ALA A 56 11.84 0.97 -3.06
C ALA A 56 12.58 -0.07 -2.19
N GLY A 57 12.21 -1.35 -2.27
CA GLY A 57 12.75 -2.40 -1.41
C GLY A 57 12.47 -2.12 0.06
N LEU A 58 11.18 -1.94 0.38
CA LEU A 58 10.66 -1.62 1.69
C LEU A 58 9.61 -2.65 2.13
N PRO A 59 9.46 -2.91 3.44
CA PRO A 59 8.37 -3.73 3.94
C PRO A 59 7.01 -3.00 3.85
N GLN A 60 5.96 -3.75 3.52
CA GLN A 60 4.57 -3.28 3.47
C GLN A 60 3.63 -4.32 4.10
N VAL A 61 2.63 -3.85 4.87
CA VAL A 61 1.54 -4.67 5.39
C VAL A 61 0.20 -4.04 5.05
N SER A 62 -0.80 -4.83 4.67
CA SER A 62 -2.17 -4.37 4.38
C SER A 62 -3.09 -4.76 5.54
N LEU A 63 -3.90 -3.81 6.01
CA LEU A 63 -4.80 -3.97 7.16
C LEU A 63 -6.25 -3.66 6.74
N PRO A 64 -7.24 -4.49 7.10
CA PRO A 64 -8.64 -4.29 6.75
C PRO A 64 -9.32 -3.31 7.72
N LEU A 65 -9.04 -2.01 7.56
CA LEU A 65 -9.41 -0.97 8.54
C LEU A 65 -10.64 -0.14 8.14
N ALA A 66 -11.16 -0.31 6.93
CA ALA A 66 -12.27 0.48 6.43
C ALA A 66 -13.22 -0.34 5.56
N ALA A 67 -14.37 0.24 5.24
CA ALA A 67 -15.27 -0.25 4.21
C ALA A 67 -15.63 0.91 3.28
N VAL A 68 -15.80 0.61 1.99
CA VAL A 68 -16.27 1.56 0.99
C VAL A 68 -17.30 0.86 0.11
N HIS A 69 -18.43 1.51 -0.14
CA HIS A 69 -19.55 0.92 -0.89
C HIS A 69 -20.02 -0.45 -0.36
N GLY A 70 -19.99 -0.65 0.97
CA GLY A 70 -20.38 -1.92 1.60
C GLY A 70 -19.36 -3.07 1.46
N ALA A 71 -18.19 -2.81 0.88
CA ALA A 71 -17.11 -3.79 0.73
C ALA A 71 -15.87 -3.40 1.56
N PRO A 72 -15.04 -4.36 2.01
CA PRO A 72 -13.81 -4.06 2.74
C PRO A 72 -12.82 -3.20 1.93
N LEU A 73 -12.18 -2.25 2.59
CA LEU A 73 -11.09 -1.43 2.06
C LEU A 73 -9.85 -1.62 2.94
N GLY A 74 -8.76 -2.07 2.32
CA GLY A 74 -7.46 -2.23 2.98
C GLY A 74 -6.65 -0.93 3.00
N LEU A 75 -5.96 -0.67 4.11
CA LEU A 75 -4.93 0.36 4.22
C LEU A 75 -3.56 -0.30 4.35
N SER A 76 -2.62 0.14 3.52
CA SER A 76 -1.23 -0.30 3.56
C SER A 76 -0.42 0.60 4.49
N LEU A 77 0.39 -0.01 5.34
CA LEU A 77 1.50 0.64 6.06
C LEU A 77 2.81 0.21 5.41
N ILE A 78 3.63 1.19 4.99
CA ILE A 78 4.98 0.96 4.44
C ILE A 78 6.00 1.54 5.42
N GLY A 79 6.96 0.73 5.85
CA GLY A 79 8.00 1.13 6.80
C GLY A 79 9.40 1.17 6.20
N PRO A 80 10.41 1.59 6.97
CA PRO A 80 11.80 1.62 6.53
C PRO A 80 12.38 0.22 6.28
N ALA A 81 13.40 0.13 5.43
CA ALA A 81 14.07 -1.13 5.10
C ALA A 81 14.67 -1.81 6.34
N GLY A 82 14.44 -3.13 6.49
CA GLY A 82 14.95 -3.92 7.61
C GLY A 82 14.25 -3.66 8.95
N ARG A 83 13.11 -2.96 8.94
CA ARG A 83 12.33 -2.61 10.15
C ARG A 83 11.00 -3.36 10.22
N ASP A 84 10.90 -4.53 9.61
CA ASP A 84 9.70 -5.38 9.50
C ASP A 84 9.02 -5.61 10.86
N ARG A 85 9.79 -5.96 11.90
CA ARG A 85 9.25 -6.16 13.26
C ARG A 85 8.64 -4.90 13.86
N ALA A 86 9.24 -3.74 13.61
CA ALA A 86 8.72 -2.46 14.07
C ALA A 86 7.42 -2.10 13.33
N LEU A 87 7.39 -2.31 12.00
CA LEU A 87 6.18 -2.13 11.20
C LEU A 87 5.02 -3.01 11.69
N LEU A 88 5.29 -4.29 11.97
CA LEU A 88 4.28 -5.20 12.53
C LEU A 88 3.85 -4.82 13.95
N ALA A 89 4.72 -4.22 14.77
CA ALA A 89 4.34 -3.70 16.07
C ALA A 89 3.34 -2.53 15.92
N VAL A 90 3.58 -1.61 14.99
CA VAL A 90 2.65 -0.53 14.67
C VAL A 90 1.33 -1.09 14.13
N ALA A 91 1.37 -2.01 13.17
CA ALA A 91 0.18 -2.64 12.62
C ALA A 91 -0.71 -3.29 13.69
N ARG A 92 -0.10 -4.01 14.63
CA ARG A 92 -0.82 -4.58 15.79
C ARG A 92 -1.39 -3.52 16.72
N GLY A 93 -0.72 -2.39 16.88
CA GLY A 93 -1.25 -1.26 17.65
C GLY A 93 -2.50 -0.68 16.98
N VAL A 94 -2.44 -0.47 15.67
CA VAL A 94 -3.57 0.05 14.87
C VAL A 94 -4.76 -0.91 14.90
N MET A 95 -4.55 -2.22 14.78
CA MET A 95 -5.63 -3.22 14.81
C MET A 95 -6.29 -3.44 16.17
N LYS A 96 -5.74 -2.88 17.26
CA LYS A 96 -6.30 -3.01 18.61
C LYS A 96 -7.27 -1.88 18.98
N GLY A 97 -7.24 -0.77 18.24
CA GLY A 97 -8.21 0.32 18.36
C GLY A 97 -9.43 0.02 17.51
#